data_AF-A0A843HPR4-F1
#
_entry.id   AF-A0A843HPR4-F1
#
_cell.length_a   1.000
_cell.length_b   1.000
_cell.length_c   1.000
_cell.angle_alpha   90.00
_cell.angle_beta   90.00
_cell.angle_gamma   90.00
#
_symmetry.space_group_name_H-M   'P 1'
#
loop_
_entity.id
_entity.type
_entity.pdbx_description
1 polymer ?
#
loop_
_entity_poly.entity_id
_entity_poly.type
_entity_poly.pdbx_seq_one_letter_code
_entity_poly.pdbx_strand_id
1 'polypeptide(L)'
;MGISKFNKSSVYFDVNTEGFQFCKLKELKEGQVYKLLGVFLRDGKYGTYPIYIVDGWLVDGTPSMTEAVKMILADSEAVADIKAGKAGIKMRSYTNQFGKQYGIDYVDI
;
A
#
# COMPACT_ATOMS: atom_id res chain seq x y z
N MET A 1 10.11 -13.23 27.71
CA MET A 1 9.43 -12.63 26.53
C MET A 1 9.92 -13.36 25.29
N GLY A 2 9.07 -14.15 24.62
CA GLY A 2 9.49 -15.08 23.57
C GLY A 2 9.43 -14.51 22.14
N ILE A 3 10.27 -15.07 21.26
CA ILE A 3 10.39 -14.83 19.80
C ILE A 3 9.05 -14.91 19.04
N SER A 4 8.02 -15.51 19.63
CA SER A 4 6.67 -15.62 19.05
C SER A 4 5.93 -14.29 18.84
N LYS A 5 6.42 -13.16 19.35
CA LYS A 5 5.91 -11.82 18.95
C LYS A 5 6.41 -11.37 17.58
N PHE A 6 7.57 -11.84 17.11
CA PHE A 6 8.13 -11.46 15.81
C PHE A 6 7.48 -12.20 14.64
N ASN A 7 6.85 -13.35 14.88
CA ASN A 7 6.08 -14.09 13.86
C ASN A 7 4.60 -13.65 13.75
N LYS A 8 4.15 -12.65 14.52
CA LYS A 8 2.74 -12.20 14.53
C LYS A 8 2.44 -11.01 13.60
N SER A 9 3.44 -10.45 12.92
CA SER A 9 3.23 -9.35 11.96
C SER A 9 2.99 -9.83 10.53
N SER A 10 2.37 -11.00 10.34
CA SER A 10 1.66 -11.22 9.07
C SER A 10 0.27 -10.59 9.24
N VAL A 11 0.19 -9.27 9.02
CA VAL A 11 -1.10 -8.62 8.82
C VAL A 11 -1.69 -9.21 7.54
N TYR A 12 -2.55 -10.20 7.70
CA TYR A 12 -3.30 -10.79 6.60
C TYR A 12 -4.53 -9.91 6.34
N PHE A 13 -4.58 -9.38 5.12
CA PHE A 13 -5.77 -8.81 4.52
C PHE A 13 -6.46 -9.95 3.79
N ASP A 14 -7.66 -10.34 4.24
CA ASP A 14 -8.44 -11.46 3.69
C ASP A 14 -9.08 -11.04 2.35
N VAL A 15 -8.23 -10.74 1.37
CA VAL A 15 -8.63 -10.19 0.07
C VAL A 15 -8.35 -11.23 -0.98
N ASN A 16 -9.40 -11.67 -1.68
CA ASN A 16 -9.21 -12.49 -2.86
C ASN A 16 -8.63 -11.61 -3.98
N THR A 17 -7.37 -11.86 -4.34
CA THR A 17 -6.64 -11.13 -5.39
C THR A 17 -6.56 -11.95 -6.70
N GLU A 18 -7.32 -13.04 -6.82
CA GLU A 18 -7.42 -13.82 -8.05
C GLU A 18 -7.91 -12.93 -9.20
N GLY A 19 -7.08 -12.84 -10.25
CA GLY A 19 -7.35 -12.00 -11.43
C GLY A 19 -6.90 -10.55 -11.31
N PHE A 20 -6.33 -10.12 -10.18
CA PHE A 20 -5.83 -8.74 -10.05
C PHE A 20 -4.57 -8.56 -10.90
N GLN A 21 -4.52 -7.45 -11.62
CA GLN A 21 -3.36 -7.11 -12.44
C GLN A 21 -2.43 -6.16 -11.69
N PHE A 22 -1.12 -6.34 -11.90
CA PHE A 22 -0.12 -5.38 -11.43
C PHE A 22 -0.20 -4.11 -12.24
N CYS A 23 -0.30 -2.99 -11.55
CA CYS A 23 -0.46 -1.66 -12.10
C CYS A 23 0.60 -0.75 -11.47
N LYS A 24 1.28 0.06 -12.27
CA LYS A 24 2.23 1.04 -11.72
C LYS A 24 1.49 2.27 -11.24
N LEU A 25 2.05 2.95 -10.24
CA LEU A 25 1.53 4.26 -9.77
C LEU A 25 1.20 5.26 -10.89
N LYS A 26 2.00 5.29 -11.96
CA LYS A 26 1.81 6.19 -13.10
C LYS A 26 0.56 5.87 -13.96
N GLU A 27 0.00 4.67 -13.81
CA GLU A 27 -1.16 4.19 -14.56
C GLU A 27 -2.48 4.47 -13.81
N LEU A 28 -2.40 4.82 -12.53
CA LEU A 28 -3.54 5.29 -11.75
C LEU A 28 -3.97 6.69 -12.21
N LYS A 29 -5.28 6.95 -12.16
CA LYS A 29 -5.81 8.28 -12.44
C LYS A 29 -5.55 9.20 -11.25
N GLU A 30 -4.87 10.31 -11.52
CA GLU A 30 -4.70 11.38 -10.53
C GLU A 30 -6.06 11.92 -10.11
N GLY A 31 -6.23 12.20 -8.82
CA GLY A 31 -7.52 12.71 -8.32
C GLY A 31 -8.46 11.62 -7.80
N GLN A 32 -8.38 10.40 -8.35
CA GLN A 32 -9.28 9.30 -8.03
C GLN A 32 -8.87 8.61 -6.73
N VAL A 33 -9.87 8.36 -5.88
CA VAL A 33 -9.72 7.57 -4.66
C VAL A 33 -9.97 6.11 -5.01
N TYR A 34 -9.02 5.25 -4.65
CA TYR A 34 -9.13 3.81 -4.78
C TYR A 34 -9.24 3.21 -3.40
N LYS A 35 -10.25 2.36 -3.19
CA LYS A 35 -10.44 1.68 -1.91
C LYS A 35 -9.24 0.77 -1.63
N LEU A 36 -8.59 0.97 -0.48
CA LEU A 36 -7.48 0.15 -0.04
C LEU A 36 -8.03 -1.08 0.68
N LEU A 37 -7.81 -2.25 0.10
CA LEU A 37 -8.24 -3.54 0.66
C LEU A 37 -7.14 -4.18 1.51
N GLY A 38 -5.89 -3.83 1.23
CA GLY A 38 -4.74 -4.33 1.96
C GLY A 38 -3.42 -3.78 1.46
N VAL A 39 -2.36 -4.06 2.20
CA VAL A 39 -1.00 -3.65 1.83
C VAL A 39 0.00 -4.69 2.32
N PHE A 40 1.04 -4.95 1.54
CA PHE A 40 2.14 -5.82 1.95
C PHE A 40 3.47 -5.34 1.39
N LEU A 41 4.56 -5.78 2.01
CA LEU A 41 5.91 -5.52 1.53
C LEU A 41 6.40 -6.71 0.72
N ARG A 42 7.02 -6.41 -0.42
CA ARG A 42 7.69 -7.39 -1.27
C ARG A 42 9.15 -7.02 -1.40
N ASP A 43 10.02 -7.99 -1.18
CA ASP A 43 11.43 -7.88 -1.51
C ASP A 43 11.65 -8.16 -3.00
N GLY A 44 12.41 -7.29 -3.66
CA GLY A 44 12.90 -7.57 -5.00
C GLY A 44 14.35 -7.15 -5.18
N LYS A 45 14.79 -7.19 -6.43
CA LYS A 45 16.20 -7.05 -6.81
C LYS A 45 16.86 -5.74 -6.33
N TYR A 46 16.07 -4.70 -6.13
CA TYR A 46 16.53 -3.36 -5.77
C TYR A 46 16.11 -2.92 -4.35
N GLY A 47 15.64 -3.85 -3.54
CA GLY A 47 15.19 -3.62 -2.17
C GLY A 47 13.72 -3.97 -1.94
N THR A 48 13.26 -3.68 -0.74
CA THR A 48 11.87 -3.87 -0.31
C THR A 48 11.00 -2.72 -0.79
N TYR A 49 9.88 -3.03 -1.44
CA TYR A 49 8.90 -2.05 -1.89
C TYR A 49 7.49 -2.49 -1.45
N PRO A 50 6.56 -1.54 -1.25
CA PRO A 50 5.20 -1.86 -0.89
C PRO A 50 4.35 -2.18 -2.12
N ILE A 51 3.42 -3.12 -1.94
CA ILE A 51 2.32 -3.39 -2.86
C ILE A 51 1.02 -3.03 -2.16
N TYR A 52 0.22 -2.19 -2.80
CA TYR A 52 -1.12 -1.85 -2.33
C TYR A 52 -2.15 -2.68 -3.07
N ILE A 53 -3.05 -3.31 -2.32
CA ILE A 53 -4.18 -4.06 -2.86
C ILE A 53 -5.35 -3.09 -2.91
N VAL A 54 -5.76 -2.70 -4.11
CA VAL A 54 -6.95 -1.89 -4.34
C VAL A 54 -7.98 -2.69 -5.12
N ASP A 55 -9.22 -2.22 -5.14
CA ASP A 55 -10.31 -2.87 -5.85
C ASP A 55 -9.94 -3.13 -7.33
N GLY A 56 -9.67 -4.40 -7.66
CA GLY A 56 -9.30 -4.87 -9.01
C GLY A 56 -7.82 -4.78 -9.41
N TRP A 57 -6.94 -4.16 -8.62
CA TRP A 57 -5.53 -3.98 -8.98
C TRP A 57 -4.54 -4.15 -7.83
N LEU A 58 -3.31 -4.54 -8.17
CA LEU A 58 -2.15 -4.52 -7.30
C LEU A 58 -1.24 -3.37 -7.70
N VAL A 59 -1.10 -2.36 -6.86
CA VAL A 59 -0.32 -1.16 -7.18
C VAL A 59 1.09 -1.28 -6.63
N ASP A 60 2.08 -1.24 -7.51
CA ASP A 60 3.49 -1.16 -7.14
C ASP A 60 3.82 0.23 -6.58
N GLY A 61 4.16 0.27 -5.28
CA GLY A 61 4.69 1.44 -4.61
C GLY A 61 6.18 1.66 -4.84
N THR A 62 6.69 2.81 -4.39
CA THR A 62 8.13 3.08 -4.41
C THR A 62 8.79 2.68 -3.09
N PRO A 63 10.09 2.35 -3.08
CA PRO A 63 10.79 1.96 -1.86
C PRO A 63 10.77 3.05 -0.77
N SER A 64 10.63 4.33 -1.15
CA SER A 64 10.46 5.43 -0.20
C SER A 64 9.17 5.32 0.64
N MET A 65 8.16 4.58 0.16
CA MET A 65 6.89 4.37 0.87
C MET A 65 6.92 3.18 1.83
N THR A 66 7.99 2.38 1.81
CA THR A 66 8.13 1.18 2.64
C THR A 66 8.00 1.49 4.13
N GLU A 67 8.55 2.60 4.60
CA GLU A 67 8.47 2.99 6.01
C GLU A 67 7.06 3.34 6.45
N ALA A 68 6.32 4.10 5.63
CA ALA A 68 4.91 4.40 5.88
C ALA A 68 4.07 3.12 5.95
N VAL A 69 4.33 2.15 5.08
CA VAL A 69 3.64 0.85 5.10
C VAL A 69 3.98 0.03 6.35
N LYS A 70 5.23 0.05 6.81
CA LYS A 70 5.60 -0.60 8.08
C LYS A 70 4.85 0.02 9.26
N MET A 71 4.67 1.34 9.28
CA MET A 71 3.87 2.03 10.29
C MET A 71 2.41 1.60 10.23
N ILE A 72 1.80 1.56 9.03
CA ILE A 72 0.43 1.08 8.83
C ILE A 72 0.25 -0.35 9.33
N LEU A 73 1.20 -1.25 9.00
CA LEU A 73 1.13 -2.66 9.42
C LEU A 73 1.36 -2.84 10.93
N ALA A 74 2.06 -1.90 11.58
CA ALA A 74 2.25 -1.90 13.03
C ALA A 74 1.08 -1.29 13.79
N ASP A 75 0.25 -0.48 13.11
CA ASP A 75 -0.88 0.22 13.69
C ASP A 75 -2.17 -0.60 13.56
N SER A 76 -2.69 -1.08 14.68
CA SER A 76 -3.87 -1.95 14.69
C SER A 76 -5.15 -1.23 14.24
N GLU A 77 -5.25 0.08 14.44
CA GLU A 77 -6.41 0.88 14.04
C GLU A 77 -6.43 1.06 12.52
N ALA A 78 -5.30 1.45 11.93
CA ALA A 78 -5.13 1.55 10.49
C ALA A 78 -5.42 0.22 9.78
N VAL A 79 -4.94 -0.91 10.33
CA VAL A 79 -5.26 -2.24 9.80
C VAL A 79 -6.75 -2.54 9.89
N ALA A 80 -7.42 -2.16 10.99
CA ALA A 80 -8.85 -2.35 11.16
C ALA A 80 -9.66 -1.49 10.17
N ASP A 81 -9.27 -0.24 9.94
CA ASP A 81 -9.94 0.65 8.98
C ASP A 81 -9.77 0.17 7.53
N ILE A 82 -8.58 -0.32 7.17
CA ILE A 82 -8.36 -0.95 5.86
C ILE A 82 -9.26 -2.18 5.69
N LYS A 83 -9.35 -3.06 6.71
CA LYS A 83 -10.22 -4.24 6.68
C LYS A 83 -11.71 -3.88 6.66
N ALA A 84 -12.09 -2.80 7.33
CA ALA A 84 -13.45 -2.27 7.29
C ALA A 84 -13.77 -1.56 5.97
N GLY A 85 -12.76 -1.31 5.13
CA GLY A 85 -12.92 -0.64 3.86
C GLY A 85 -13.14 0.86 3.98
N LYS A 86 -12.68 1.47 5.07
CA LYS A 86 -12.71 2.91 5.37
C LYS A 86 -11.42 3.62 4.98
N ALA A 87 -10.41 2.89 4.52
CA ALA A 87 -9.17 3.46 4.03
C ALA A 87 -9.11 3.44 2.50
N GLY A 88 -8.63 4.53 1.92
CA GLY A 88 -8.41 4.70 0.49
C GLY A 88 -7.02 5.23 0.20
N ILE A 89 -6.58 5.05 -1.04
CA ILE A 89 -5.37 5.67 -1.57
C ILE A 89 -5.72 6.56 -2.76
N LYS A 90 -5.03 7.69 -2.84
CA LYS A 90 -5.14 8.60 -3.97
C LYS A 90 -3.75 8.84 -4.53
N MET A 91 -3.61 8.65 -5.84
CA MET A 91 -2.37 8.98 -6.53
C MET A 91 -2.23 10.50 -6.66
N ARG A 92 -1.04 11.00 -6.32
CA ARG A 92 -0.61 12.39 -6.55
C ARG A 92 0.65 12.40 -7.38
N SER A 93 0.76 13.33 -8.32
CA SER A 93 2.06 13.66 -8.91
C SER A 93 2.59 14.99 -8.38
N TYR A 94 3.91 15.08 -8.28
CA TYR A 94 4.58 16.33 -7.93
C TYR A 94 5.84 16.46 -8.78
N THR A 95 6.20 17.69 -9.14
CA THR A 95 7.41 17.97 -9.91
C THR A 95 8.49 18.43 -8.95
N ASN A 96 9.66 17.81 -9.04
CA ASN A 96 10.85 18.24 -8.31
C ASN A 96 12.00 18.51 -9.30
N GLN A 97 13.17 18.89 -8.80
CA GLN A 97 14.39 19.18 -9.56
C GLN A 97 14.83 18.03 -10.49
N PHE A 98 14.37 16.81 -10.21
CA PHE A 98 14.67 15.57 -10.95
C PHE A 98 13.54 15.12 -11.90
N GLY A 99 12.49 15.94 -12.06
CA GLY A 99 11.34 15.64 -12.92
C GLY A 99 10.06 15.29 -12.16
N LYS A 100 9.10 14.70 -12.89
CA LYS A 100 7.78 14.33 -12.37
C LYS A 100 7.87 13.04 -11.53
N GLN A 101 7.50 13.13 -10.26
CA GLN A 101 7.44 12.01 -9.32
C GLN A 101 5.99 11.67 -8.96
N TYR A 102 5.80 10.44 -8.49
CA TYR A 102 4.50 9.87 -8.16
C TYR A 102 4.47 9.49 -6.68
N GLY A 103 3.43 9.91 -5.99
CA GLY A 103 3.17 9.68 -4.58
C GLY A 103 1.78 9.09 -4.36
N ILE A 104 1.54 8.61 -3.14
CA ILE A 104 0.23 8.20 -2.65
C ILE A 104 -0.10 9.06 -1.43
N ASP A 105 -1.31 9.62 -1.40
CA ASP A 105 -1.94 10.10 -0.18
C ASP A 105 -2.93 9.03 0.32
N TYR A 106 -2.91 8.80 1.63
CA TYR A 106 -3.89 7.96 2.31
C TYR A 106 -5.07 8.83 2.72
N VAL A 107 -6.29 8.36 2.45
CA VAL A 107 -7.53 9.09 2.73
C VAL A 107 -8.52 8.18 3.46
N ASP A 108 -9.36 8.78 4.29
CA ASP A 108 -10.52 8.12 4.90
C ASP A 108 -11.70 8.15 3.90
N ILE A 109 -12.53 7.09 3.87
CA ILE A 109 -13.66 6.92 2.95
C ILE A 109 -14.97 6.68 3.70
#